data_AF-A0A0S8B7S3-F1
#
_entry.id   AF-A0A0S8B7S3-F1
#
_cell.length_a   1.000
_cell.length_b   1.000
_cell.length_c   1.000
_cell.angle_alpha   90.00
_cell.angle_beta   90.00
_cell.angle_gamma   90.00
#
_symmetry.space_group_name_H-M   'P 1'
#
loop_
_entity.id
_entity.type
_entity.pdbx_description
1 polymer ?
#
loop_
_entity_poly.entity_id
_entity_poly.type
_entity_poly.pdbx_seq_one_letter_code
_entity_poly.pdbx_strand_id
1 'polypeptide(L)'
;KNEAVAQLLVFLLNLLQRRGGNIVYGATGDGLGRGIQRLEKRLDNPWNRGRWRKAARPARRILGQAAVVFLSSHPSASARGETADWLLVIDEMQDQLASHLEAVFEPMRAANNATALYIGTVRSTNDALWQKKQELEQLGDLDQVQRVFAVSPEVVIKDNPNYASFLHNKVDQLGRHHPIVASEYFNEPMQSHDRLFGRRRLALMRGSHSRRQGHGETETGEHGDGGTQRRSEGFDKSPVYPLTHTLPHSHTSTALHSHTQAIHLATLDVGGQDEAATDTHARLANPGRDYTVAHVLEVEPVKEGEPGPIYRAIDVFVDQGGRHFQKAPGRVSLAERLWGWLNHWQVDHLIADESGVGAGLVDWLAAKLGREKVTGFTFTAGNKATLGNDFLSLVETGRFKYWCREELDGPHSPPLSDGWWFFQQVQACTYSLPEGGRFERDLRWGVPDGTKIDTPQGRQPVHDDRLISAALASVYDKLIRERKVRLGRATSAIIPPRDPLQDTHF
;
A
#
# COMPACT_ATOMS: atom_id res chain seq x y z
N LYS A 1 -20.30 10.65 13.20
CA LYS A 1 -20.34 12.13 13.20
C LYS A 1 -21.73 12.72 12.91
N ASN A 2 -22.27 12.68 11.69
CA ASN A 2 -23.52 13.40 11.35
C ASN A 2 -24.81 12.78 11.94
N GLU A 3 -24.77 11.60 12.57
CA GLU A 3 -25.82 11.15 13.51
C GLU A 3 -25.83 12.00 14.79
N ALA A 4 -24.67 12.27 15.39
CA ALA A 4 -24.56 13.12 16.58
C ALA A 4 -25.03 14.56 16.28
N VAL A 5 -24.71 15.09 15.09
CA VAL A 5 -25.21 16.40 14.64
C VAL A 5 -26.73 16.39 14.53
N ALA A 6 -27.34 15.35 13.96
CA ALA A 6 -28.80 15.26 13.88
C ALA A 6 -29.46 15.26 15.28
N GLN A 7 -28.89 14.53 16.25
CA GLN A 7 -29.38 14.55 17.63
C GLN A 7 -29.25 15.92 18.28
N LEU A 8 -28.10 16.60 18.10
CA LEU A 8 -27.90 17.97 18.56
C LEU A 8 -28.94 18.93 17.98
N LEU A 9 -29.20 18.84 16.68
CA LEU A 9 -30.21 19.68 16.02
C LEU A 9 -31.62 19.42 16.56
N VAL A 10 -32.00 18.16 16.80
CA VAL A 10 -33.29 17.82 17.43
C VAL A 10 -33.40 18.38 18.85
N PHE A 11 -32.33 18.27 19.63
CA PHE A 11 -32.27 18.80 20.98
C PHE A 11 -32.44 20.32 20.98
N LEU A 12 -31.68 21.03 20.14
CA LEU A 12 -31.77 22.50 20.03
C LEU A 12 -33.13 22.96 19.51
N LEU A 13 -33.71 22.28 18.51
CA LEU A 13 -35.06 22.59 18.04
C LEU A 13 -36.09 22.46 19.16
N ASN A 14 -36.00 21.42 19.99
CA ASN A 14 -36.89 21.26 21.15
C ASN A 14 -36.72 22.37 22.17
N LEU A 15 -35.49 22.74 22.50
CA LEU A 15 -35.17 23.78 23.47
C LEU A 15 -35.64 25.17 22.99
N LEU A 16 -35.48 25.43 21.71
CA LEU A 16 -35.70 26.75 21.10
C LEU A 16 -37.10 26.92 20.51
N GLN A 17 -37.95 25.88 20.48
CA GLN A 17 -39.24 25.90 19.78
C GLN A 17 -40.17 27.06 20.17
N ARG A 18 -40.00 27.66 21.36
CA ARG A 18 -40.77 28.83 21.83
C ARG A 18 -40.06 30.17 21.61
N ARG A 19 -38.73 30.18 21.70
CA ARG A 19 -37.90 31.38 21.54
C ARG A 19 -37.69 31.74 20.06
N GLY A 20 -37.70 30.72 19.21
CA GLY A 20 -37.48 30.84 17.78
C GLY A 20 -36.03 31.04 17.39
N GLY A 21 -35.83 31.39 16.11
CA GLY A 21 -34.52 31.59 15.50
C GLY A 21 -34.07 30.39 14.65
N ASN A 22 -33.05 30.66 13.84
CA ASN A 22 -32.52 29.77 12.83
C ASN A 22 -31.18 29.16 13.28
N ILE A 23 -31.03 27.89 12.94
CA ILE A 23 -29.76 27.18 12.87
C ILE A 23 -29.45 27.01 11.38
N VAL A 24 -28.25 27.39 10.93
CA VAL A 24 -27.84 27.22 9.53
C VAL A 24 -27.00 25.95 9.42
N TYR A 25 -27.30 25.11 8.44
CA TYR A 25 -26.55 23.90 8.11
C TYR A 25 -26.03 23.99 6.68
N GLY A 26 -24.71 24.07 6.54
CA GLY A 26 -23.97 24.07 5.29
C GLY A 26 -23.37 22.69 4.98
N ALA A 27 -23.59 22.19 3.76
CA ALA A 27 -22.93 21.00 3.24
C ALA A 27 -22.87 21.04 1.70
N THR A 28 -21.97 20.26 1.10
CA THR A 28 -21.85 20.13 -0.35
C THR A 28 -22.53 18.85 -0.87
N GLY A 29 -22.99 18.90 -2.13
CA GLY A 29 -23.55 17.75 -2.85
C GLY A 29 -24.61 16.98 -2.06
N ASP A 30 -24.49 15.65 -2.07
CA ASP A 30 -25.41 14.74 -1.37
C ASP A 30 -25.34 14.88 0.17
N GLY A 31 -24.31 15.54 0.72
CA GLY A 31 -24.17 15.78 2.15
C GLY A 31 -25.36 16.55 2.73
N LEU A 32 -25.88 17.51 1.96
CA LEU A 32 -27.06 18.29 2.36
C LEU A 32 -28.31 17.42 2.48
N GLY A 33 -28.54 16.55 1.50
CA GLY A 33 -29.66 15.61 1.50
C GLY A 33 -29.58 14.61 2.65
N ARG A 34 -28.38 14.08 2.93
CA ARG A 34 -28.15 13.17 4.07
C ARG A 34 -28.40 13.87 5.42
N GLY A 35 -27.96 15.12 5.57
CA GLY A 35 -28.22 15.92 6.78
C GLY A 35 -29.72 16.12 7.02
N ILE A 36 -30.45 16.50 5.98
CA ILE A 36 -31.92 16.64 6.02
C ILE A 36 -32.58 15.31 6.43
N GLN A 37 -32.28 14.21 5.75
CA GLN A 37 -32.91 12.91 6.02
C GLN A 37 -32.63 12.42 7.44
N ARG A 38 -31.40 12.59 7.93
CA ARG A 38 -31.04 12.22 9.30
C ARG A 38 -31.81 13.05 10.32
N LEU A 39 -31.89 14.37 10.13
CA LEU A 39 -32.69 15.23 11.02
C LEU A 39 -34.17 14.80 11.02
N GLU A 40 -34.78 14.58 9.85
CA GLU A 40 -36.17 14.14 9.76
C GLU A 40 -36.42 12.84 10.51
N LYS A 41 -35.53 11.84 10.34
CA LYS A 41 -35.63 10.56 11.04
C LYS A 41 -35.55 10.72 12.56
N ARG A 42 -34.81 11.70 13.07
CA ARG A 42 -34.70 11.98 14.51
C ARG A 42 -35.80 12.88 15.05
N LEU A 43 -36.41 13.71 14.21
CA LEU A 43 -37.63 14.43 14.54
C LEU A 43 -38.86 13.52 14.58
N ASP A 44 -38.83 12.35 13.93
CA ASP A 44 -39.89 11.35 14.05
C ASP A 44 -39.77 10.52 15.35
N ASN A 45 -39.93 11.21 16.48
CA ASN A 45 -39.94 10.63 17.83
C ASN A 45 -41.23 11.01 18.58
N PRO A 46 -41.56 10.35 19.71
CA PRO A 46 -42.81 10.62 20.44
C PRO A 46 -43.04 12.07 20.87
N TRP A 47 -41.98 12.88 21.06
CA TRP A 47 -42.12 14.28 21.49
C TRP A 47 -42.46 15.23 20.33
N ASN A 48 -42.03 14.86 19.13
CA ASN A 48 -41.97 15.75 17.97
C ASN A 48 -42.88 15.32 16.81
N ARG A 49 -43.26 14.04 16.74
CA ARG A 49 -44.09 13.50 15.65
C ARG A 49 -45.36 14.32 15.47
N GLY A 50 -45.64 14.73 14.24
CA GLY A 50 -46.79 15.56 13.88
C GLY A 50 -46.70 17.04 14.29
N ARG A 51 -45.61 17.47 14.95
CA ARG A 51 -45.45 18.86 15.44
C ARG A 51 -44.42 19.68 14.67
N TRP A 52 -43.56 19.03 13.89
CA TRP A 52 -42.60 19.71 13.02
C TRP A 52 -43.13 19.82 11.59
N ARG A 53 -42.67 20.83 10.85
CA ARG A 53 -43.09 21.10 9.47
C ARG A 53 -41.90 21.30 8.55
N LYS A 54 -42.13 21.05 7.26
CA LYS A 54 -41.18 21.29 6.18
C LYS A 54 -41.51 22.63 5.51
N ALA A 55 -40.48 23.39 5.15
CA ALA A 55 -40.59 24.46 4.17
C ALA A 55 -39.47 24.30 3.13
N ALA A 56 -39.67 24.91 1.96
CA ALA A 56 -38.77 24.82 0.82
C ALA A 56 -38.30 26.22 0.41
N ARG A 57 -37.17 26.28 -0.31
CA ARG A 57 -36.54 27.48 -0.87
C ARG A 57 -36.14 28.55 0.20
N PRO A 58 -35.09 28.31 1.01
CA PRO A 58 -34.29 27.09 1.11
C PRO A 58 -34.99 25.98 1.91
N ALA A 59 -34.45 24.77 1.90
CA ALA A 59 -35.02 23.67 2.67
C ALA A 59 -34.94 23.98 4.17
N ARG A 60 -36.08 23.89 4.87
CA ARG A 60 -36.19 24.17 6.31
C ARG A 60 -36.91 23.05 7.05
N ARG A 61 -36.45 22.77 8.26
CA ARG A 61 -37.13 21.87 9.21
C ARG A 61 -37.45 22.66 10.46
N ILE A 62 -38.73 22.84 10.74
CA ILE A 62 -39.23 23.81 11.70
C ILE A 62 -39.98 23.08 12.82
N LEU A 63 -39.67 23.40 14.07
CA LEU A 63 -40.40 22.95 15.25
C LEU A 63 -40.80 24.17 16.09
N GLY A 64 -42.10 24.44 16.19
CA GLY A 64 -42.59 25.69 16.76
C GLY A 64 -42.08 26.91 15.98
N GLN A 65 -41.33 27.79 16.65
CA GLN A 65 -40.71 28.99 16.07
C GLN A 65 -39.25 28.78 15.68
N ALA A 66 -38.63 27.64 16.03
CA ALA A 66 -37.23 27.36 15.71
C ALA A 66 -37.10 26.59 14.40
N ALA A 67 -36.03 26.84 13.65
CA ALA A 67 -35.80 26.19 12.36
C ALA A 67 -34.34 25.79 12.14
N VAL A 68 -34.13 24.68 11.43
CA VAL A 68 -32.86 24.39 10.76
C VAL A 68 -33.02 24.72 9.29
N VAL A 69 -32.14 25.59 8.77
CA VAL A 69 -32.07 26.04 7.39
C VAL A 69 -30.90 25.35 6.70
N PHE A 70 -31.17 24.65 5.60
CA PHE A 70 -30.18 23.87 4.88
C PHE A 70 -29.73 24.60 3.62
N LEU A 71 -28.45 24.89 3.53
CA LEU A 71 -27.82 25.60 2.42
C LEU A 71 -26.69 24.77 1.80
N SER A 72 -26.59 24.80 0.48
CA SER A 72 -25.43 24.24 -0.20
C SER A 72 -24.23 25.15 0.03
N SER A 73 -23.12 24.59 0.49
CA SER A 73 -21.85 25.30 0.65
C SER A 73 -20.89 25.12 -0.54
N HIS A 74 -21.42 24.63 -1.67
CA HIS A 74 -20.63 24.53 -2.90
C HIS A 74 -20.32 25.94 -3.43
N PRO A 75 -19.08 26.23 -3.91
CA PRO A 75 -18.70 27.59 -4.34
C PRO A 75 -19.58 28.21 -5.43
N SER A 76 -20.18 27.38 -6.28
CA SER A 76 -21.12 27.84 -7.32
C SER A 76 -22.57 28.01 -6.85
N ALA A 77 -22.89 27.63 -5.61
CA ALA A 77 -24.23 27.76 -5.07
C ALA A 77 -24.51 29.20 -4.62
N SER A 78 -25.73 29.68 -4.89
CA SER A 78 -26.20 30.95 -4.36
C SER A 78 -26.75 30.76 -2.94
N ALA A 79 -25.86 30.60 -1.97
CA ALA A 79 -26.18 30.68 -0.55
C ALA A 79 -25.95 32.13 -0.10
N ARG A 80 -27.01 32.92 0.14
CA ARG A 80 -26.85 34.30 0.66
C ARG A 80 -27.95 34.65 1.65
N GLY A 81 -27.57 35.40 2.68
CA GLY A 81 -28.47 36.23 3.49
C GLY A 81 -29.28 35.53 4.58
N GLU A 82 -29.04 34.25 4.86
CA GLU A 82 -29.60 33.62 6.06
C GLU A 82 -28.79 34.03 7.30
N THR A 83 -29.48 34.17 8.43
CA THR A 83 -28.86 34.48 9.72
C THR A 83 -28.85 33.21 10.56
N ALA A 84 -27.69 32.83 11.08
CA ALA A 84 -27.59 31.86 12.16
C ALA A 84 -27.83 32.59 13.48
N ASP A 85 -28.95 32.32 14.13
CA ASP A 85 -29.27 32.90 15.44
C ASP A 85 -28.58 32.13 16.57
N TRP A 86 -28.44 30.81 16.41
CA TRP A 86 -27.97 29.92 17.47
C TRP A 86 -26.71 29.14 17.10
N LEU A 87 -26.71 28.55 15.90
CA LEU A 87 -25.67 27.63 15.47
C LEU A 87 -25.49 27.71 13.96
N LEU A 88 -24.23 27.76 13.52
CA LEU A 88 -23.82 27.48 12.16
C LEU A 88 -23.10 26.12 12.15
N VAL A 89 -23.60 25.17 11.35
CA VAL A 89 -22.96 23.87 11.15
C VAL A 89 -22.37 23.81 9.75
N ILE A 90 -21.09 23.47 9.63
CA ILE A 90 -20.44 23.15 8.35
C ILE A 90 -20.03 21.67 8.38
N ASP A 91 -20.76 20.85 7.63
CA ASP A 91 -20.57 19.40 7.56
C ASP A 91 -19.59 19.00 6.47
N GLU A 92 -18.75 18.00 6.74
CA GLU A 92 -17.69 17.55 5.83
C GLU A 92 -16.76 18.70 5.40
N MET A 93 -16.34 19.55 6.35
CA MET A 93 -15.54 20.74 6.06
C MET A 93 -14.21 20.42 5.33
N GLN A 94 -13.67 19.21 5.47
CA GLN A 94 -12.48 18.80 4.74
C GLN A 94 -12.64 18.77 3.20
N ASP A 95 -13.89 18.71 2.71
CA ASP A 95 -14.22 18.69 1.29
C ASP A 95 -14.63 20.09 0.76
N GLN A 96 -14.38 21.15 1.53
CA GLN A 96 -14.87 22.49 1.24
C GLN A 96 -13.76 23.54 1.18
N LEU A 97 -13.98 24.57 0.36
CA LEU A 97 -13.03 25.66 0.18
C LEU A 97 -13.12 26.67 1.33
N ALA A 98 -12.04 26.83 2.09
CA ALA A 98 -11.99 27.73 3.26
C ALA A 98 -12.38 29.17 2.93
N SER A 99 -11.85 29.73 1.83
CA SER A 99 -12.12 31.10 1.42
C SER A 99 -13.61 31.33 1.05
N HIS A 100 -14.27 30.32 0.49
CA HIS A 100 -15.70 30.40 0.21
C HIS A 100 -16.52 30.39 1.51
N LEU A 101 -16.17 29.52 2.45
CA LEU A 101 -16.83 29.46 3.77
C LEU A 101 -16.70 30.77 4.54
N GLU A 102 -15.51 31.37 4.53
CA GLU A 102 -15.24 32.66 5.17
C GLU A 102 -16.04 33.80 4.52
N ALA A 103 -16.10 33.85 3.19
CA ALA A 103 -16.81 34.92 2.50
C ALA A 103 -18.34 34.82 2.60
N VAL A 104 -18.89 33.59 2.68
CA VAL A 104 -20.34 33.36 2.52
C VAL A 104 -21.02 32.92 3.82
N PHE A 105 -20.43 32.01 4.57
CA PHE A 105 -21.06 31.41 5.75
C PHE A 105 -20.67 32.10 7.04
N GLU A 106 -19.42 32.54 7.18
CA GLU A 106 -18.97 33.23 8.39
C GLU A 106 -19.81 34.49 8.72
N PRO A 107 -20.17 35.37 7.75
CA PRO A 107 -21.00 36.53 8.04
C PRO A 107 -22.40 36.19 8.58
N MET A 108 -22.91 34.98 8.31
CA MET A 108 -24.25 34.58 8.75
C MET A 108 -24.40 34.53 10.27
N ARG A 109 -23.30 34.38 11.03
CA ARG A 109 -23.35 34.38 12.50
C ARG A 109 -23.26 35.77 13.11
N ALA A 110 -22.86 36.78 12.34
CA ALA A 110 -22.36 38.05 12.88
C ALA A 110 -23.40 38.78 13.74
N ALA A 111 -24.67 38.73 13.37
CA ALA A 111 -25.74 39.43 14.10
C ALA A 111 -25.92 38.95 15.55
N ASN A 112 -25.63 37.68 15.83
CA ASN A 112 -25.87 37.07 17.15
C ASN A 112 -24.60 36.46 17.76
N ASN A 113 -23.45 36.60 17.10
CA ASN A 113 -22.23 35.85 17.42
C ASN A 113 -22.51 34.34 17.61
N ALA A 114 -23.31 33.77 16.72
CA ALA A 114 -23.78 32.39 16.87
C ALA A 114 -22.60 31.40 16.87
N THR A 115 -22.73 30.33 17.64
CA THR A 115 -21.68 29.30 17.75
C THR A 115 -21.48 28.59 16.40
N ALA A 116 -20.25 28.19 16.12
CA ALA A 116 -19.91 27.40 14.94
C ALA A 116 -19.59 25.96 15.30
N LEU A 117 -20.11 25.02 14.53
CA LEU A 117 -19.71 23.63 14.55
C LEU A 117 -19.15 23.24 13.19
N TYR A 118 -17.83 23.14 13.11
CA TYR A 118 -17.12 22.59 11.97
C TYR A 118 -16.89 21.10 12.22
N ILE A 119 -17.37 20.23 11.32
CA ILE A 119 -17.31 18.77 11.54
C ILE A 119 -16.87 18.04 10.28
N GLY A 120 -16.10 16.97 10.47
CA GLY A 120 -15.57 16.20 9.36
C GLY A 120 -14.54 15.17 9.78
N THR A 121 -13.76 14.70 8.81
CA THR A 121 -12.63 13.80 9.00
C THR A 121 -11.38 14.53 8.49
N VAL A 122 -10.33 14.63 9.30
CA VAL A 122 -9.09 15.30 8.87
C VAL A 122 -8.28 14.36 7.99
N ARG A 123 -8.20 14.64 6.69
CA ARG A 123 -7.51 13.76 5.74
C ARG A 123 -6.15 14.28 5.30
N SER A 124 -6.04 15.60 5.12
CA SER A 124 -4.79 16.25 4.74
C SER A 124 -4.53 17.49 5.59
N THR A 125 -3.26 17.84 5.75
CA THR A 125 -2.83 19.06 6.43
C THR A 125 -3.21 20.33 5.67
N ASN A 126 -3.64 20.22 4.42
CA ASN A 126 -4.06 21.35 3.61
C ASN A 126 -5.57 21.57 3.61
N ASP A 127 -6.35 20.63 4.15
CA ASP A 127 -7.80 20.72 4.14
C ASP A 127 -8.28 21.82 5.11
N ALA A 128 -9.37 22.50 4.75
CA ALA A 128 -9.93 23.61 5.54
C ALA A 128 -10.22 23.23 7.00
N LEU A 129 -10.65 21.98 7.24
CA LEU A 129 -10.90 21.46 8.58
C LEU A 129 -9.62 21.37 9.42
N TRP A 130 -8.49 20.97 8.83
CA TRP A 130 -7.22 20.89 9.55
C TRP A 130 -6.72 22.28 9.97
N GLN A 131 -6.78 23.24 9.06
CA GLN A 131 -6.42 24.63 9.35
C GLN A 131 -7.29 25.21 10.46
N LYS A 132 -8.62 25.00 10.38
CA LYS A 132 -9.54 25.45 11.42
C LYS A 132 -9.31 24.75 12.76
N LYS A 133 -8.98 23.45 12.75
CA LYS A 133 -8.58 22.72 13.97
C LYS A 133 -7.38 23.38 14.65
N GLN A 134 -6.33 23.68 13.90
CA GLN A 134 -5.10 24.31 14.42
C GLN A 134 -5.39 25.69 15.04
N GLU A 135 -6.18 26.52 14.35
CA GLU A 135 -6.62 27.81 14.87
C GLU A 135 -7.40 27.68 16.20
N LEU A 136 -8.35 26.74 16.27
CA LEU A 136 -9.17 26.53 17.47
C LEU A 136 -8.37 25.95 18.64
N GLU A 137 -7.35 25.12 18.38
CA GLU A 137 -6.41 24.64 19.39
C GLU A 137 -5.56 25.78 19.95
N GLN A 138 -5.00 26.62 19.07
CA GLN A 138 -4.21 27.80 19.49
C GLN A 138 -5.05 28.75 20.36
N LEU A 139 -6.30 29.01 20.00
CA LEU A 139 -7.21 29.81 20.82
C LEU A 139 -7.51 29.12 22.16
N GLY A 140 -7.68 27.80 22.16
CA GLY A 140 -7.87 27.00 23.38
C GLY A 140 -6.67 27.07 24.32
N ASP A 141 -5.45 27.06 23.79
CA ASP A 141 -4.24 27.18 24.60
C ASP A 141 -4.13 28.57 25.23
N LEU A 142 -4.60 29.61 24.53
CA LEU A 142 -4.55 31.00 25.02
C LEU A 142 -5.55 31.27 26.16
N ASP A 143 -6.77 30.74 26.08
CA ASP A 143 -7.83 31.05 27.05
C ASP A 143 -8.35 29.86 27.86
N GLN A 144 -7.74 28.69 27.68
CA GLN A 144 -8.06 27.43 28.38
C GLN A 144 -9.48 26.91 28.13
N VAL A 145 -10.13 27.35 27.06
CA VAL A 145 -11.44 26.82 26.64
C VAL A 145 -11.24 25.75 25.57
N GLN A 146 -11.69 24.52 25.86
CA GLN A 146 -11.66 23.43 24.89
C GLN A 146 -12.60 23.70 23.71
N ARG A 147 -12.03 23.82 22.50
CA ARG A 147 -12.78 24.04 21.25
C ARG A 147 -12.71 22.87 20.26
N VAL A 148 -11.71 22.00 20.40
CA VAL A 148 -11.51 20.84 19.52
C VAL A 148 -11.85 19.55 20.26
N PHE A 149 -12.70 18.75 19.62
CA PHE A 149 -13.16 17.46 20.12
C PHE A 149 -12.82 16.41 19.05
N ALA A 150 -11.78 15.61 19.30
CA ALA A 150 -11.38 14.50 18.44
C ALA A 150 -11.92 13.18 19.00
N VAL A 151 -12.64 12.43 18.17
CA VAL A 151 -13.11 11.08 18.52
C VAL A 151 -12.30 10.09 17.71
N SER A 152 -11.45 9.34 18.40
CA SER A 152 -10.62 8.30 17.80
C SER A 152 -11.42 7.00 17.62
N PRO A 153 -11.01 6.12 16.70
CA PRO A 153 -11.71 4.85 16.48
C PRO A 153 -11.70 3.96 17.73
N GLU A 154 -10.70 4.06 18.60
CA GLU A 154 -10.60 3.32 19.88
C GLU A 154 -11.77 3.61 20.82
N VAL A 155 -12.36 4.81 20.72
CA VAL A 155 -13.60 5.14 21.45
C VAL A 155 -14.79 4.47 20.78
N VAL A 156 -14.88 4.55 19.45
CA VAL A 156 -16.04 4.07 18.68
C VAL A 156 -16.18 2.55 18.72
N ILE A 157 -15.06 1.80 18.68
CA ILE A 157 -15.10 0.34 18.65
C ILE A 157 -15.63 -0.28 19.95
N LYS A 158 -15.56 0.44 21.08
CA LYS A 158 -16.10 -0.03 22.37
C LYS A 158 -17.62 -0.19 22.33
N ASP A 159 -18.29 0.69 21.59
CA ASP A 159 -19.75 0.74 21.51
C ASP A 159 -20.31 0.21 20.19
N ASN A 160 -19.45 -0.14 19.23
CA ASN A 160 -19.86 -0.59 17.90
C ASN A 160 -19.01 -1.77 17.38
N PRO A 161 -19.39 -3.03 17.69
CA PRO A 161 -18.65 -4.22 17.29
C PRO A 161 -18.61 -4.44 15.75
N ASN A 162 -19.63 -3.96 15.03
CA ASN A 162 -19.66 -4.02 13.57
C ASN A 162 -18.60 -3.08 12.97
N TYR A 163 -18.46 -1.87 13.52
CA TYR A 163 -17.40 -0.95 13.11
C TYR A 163 -16.01 -1.47 13.48
N ALA A 164 -15.86 -2.11 14.64
CA ALA A 164 -14.62 -2.76 15.04
C ALA A 164 -14.18 -3.82 14.02
N SER A 165 -15.09 -4.72 13.64
CA SER A 165 -14.83 -5.76 12.64
C SER A 165 -14.47 -5.17 11.27
N PHE A 166 -15.19 -4.13 10.85
CA PHE A 166 -14.90 -3.41 9.60
C PHE A 166 -13.50 -2.78 9.62
N LEU A 167 -13.14 -2.11 10.72
CA LEU A 167 -11.85 -1.43 10.86
C LEU A 167 -10.69 -2.44 10.90
N HIS A 168 -10.84 -3.55 11.64
CA HIS A 168 -9.84 -4.62 11.68
C HIS A 168 -9.58 -5.17 10.28
N ASN A 169 -10.63 -5.50 9.52
CA ASN A 169 -10.47 -5.98 8.14
C ASN A 169 -9.72 -4.96 7.25
N LYS A 170 -9.96 -3.66 7.45
CA LYS A 170 -9.23 -2.60 6.72
C LYS A 170 -7.76 -2.51 7.11
N VAL A 171 -7.47 -2.62 8.40
CA VAL A 171 -6.10 -2.62 8.93
C VAL A 171 -5.35 -3.87 8.49
N ASP A 172 -5.99 -5.04 8.48
CA ASP A 172 -5.38 -6.29 8.03
C ASP A 172 -5.07 -6.25 6.53
N GLN A 173 -5.97 -5.67 5.74
CA GLN A 173 -5.81 -5.57 4.29
C GLN A 173 -4.73 -4.58 3.86
N LEU A 174 -4.73 -3.37 4.44
CA LEU A 174 -3.90 -2.25 3.98
C LEU A 174 -2.73 -1.95 4.91
N GLY A 175 -2.84 -2.31 6.19
CA GLY A 175 -1.94 -1.92 7.26
C GLY A 175 -2.35 -0.63 7.97
N ARG A 176 -2.12 -0.56 9.29
CA ARG A 176 -2.53 0.56 10.16
C ARG A 176 -1.98 1.93 9.75
N HIS A 177 -0.76 1.98 9.24
CA HIS A 177 -0.10 3.23 8.83
C HIS A 177 -0.17 3.46 7.32
N HIS A 178 -1.03 2.70 6.63
CA HIS A 178 -1.36 2.99 5.25
C HIS A 178 -2.04 4.37 5.18
N PRO A 179 -1.69 5.26 4.23
CA PRO A 179 -2.20 6.64 4.22
C PRO A 179 -3.73 6.73 4.21
N ILE A 180 -4.41 5.86 3.47
CA ILE A 180 -5.88 5.74 3.48
C ILE A 180 -6.40 5.39 4.88
N VAL A 181 -5.80 4.42 5.57
CA VAL A 181 -6.27 3.97 6.89
C VAL A 181 -6.05 5.05 7.95
N ALA A 182 -4.83 5.60 7.98
CA ALA A 182 -4.42 6.65 8.90
C ALA A 182 -5.34 7.89 8.80
N SER A 183 -5.58 8.36 7.57
CA SER A 183 -6.38 9.57 7.33
C SER A 183 -7.89 9.35 7.51
N GLU A 184 -8.47 8.29 6.96
CA GLU A 184 -9.92 8.10 6.95
C GLU A 184 -10.49 7.58 8.27
N TYR A 185 -9.70 6.83 9.04
CA TYR A 185 -10.18 6.15 10.25
C TYR A 185 -9.52 6.62 11.54
N PHE A 186 -8.25 7.05 11.50
CA PHE A 186 -7.50 7.44 12.70
C PHE A 186 -7.30 8.94 12.86
N ASN A 187 -7.83 9.77 11.95
CA ASN A 187 -7.67 11.24 11.95
C ASN A 187 -6.18 11.66 11.91
N GLU A 188 -5.34 10.87 11.25
CA GLU A 188 -3.92 11.15 11.04
C GLU A 188 -3.75 11.72 9.63
N PRO A 189 -3.66 13.05 9.47
CA PRO A 189 -3.68 13.66 8.15
C PRO A 189 -2.40 13.35 7.37
N MET A 190 -2.56 13.21 6.06
CA MET A 190 -1.46 13.12 5.11
C MET A 190 -0.91 14.52 4.82
N GLN A 191 0.36 14.58 4.44
CA GLN A 191 0.95 15.77 3.83
C GLN A 191 0.73 15.72 2.32
N SER A 192 0.53 16.86 1.67
CA SER A 192 0.33 16.89 0.21
C SER A 192 1.57 16.53 -0.59
N HIS A 193 2.75 16.70 0.01
CA HIS A 193 4.03 16.30 -0.55
C HIS A 193 4.96 15.86 0.56
N ASP A 194 5.45 14.63 0.48
CA ASP A 194 6.41 14.06 1.44
C ASP A 194 7.08 12.83 0.80
N ARG A 195 7.97 12.19 1.54
CA ARG A 195 8.56 10.89 1.22
C ARG A 195 7.47 9.82 1.23
N LEU A 196 7.37 9.03 0.16
CA LEU A 196 6.41 7.93 0.12
C LEU A 196 6.84 6.81 1.07
N PHE A 197 8.14 6.58 1.22
CA PHE A 197 8.69 5.53 2.10
C PHE A 197 9.50 6.16 3.24
N GLY A 198 8.82 6.38 4.37
CA GLY A 198 9.45 6.81 5.62
C GLY A 198 10.27 5.71 6.30
N ARG A 199 10.92 6.05 7.43
CA ARG A 199 11.80 5.13 8.19
C ARG A 199 11.12 3.80 8.55
N ARG A 200 9.85 3.84 8.93
CA ARG A 200 9.09 2.63 9.27
C ARG A 200 8.89 1.70 8.06
N ARG A 201 8.50 2.25 6.90
CA ARG A 201 8.33 1.48 5.66
C ARG A 201 9.65 0.88 5.18
N LEU A 202 10.74 1.66 5.26
CA LEU A 202 12.09 1.18 4.99
C LEU A 202 12.46 -0.02 5.88
N ALA A 203 12.18 0.06 7.18
CA ALA A 203 12.43 -1.04 8.11
C ALA A 203 11.57 -2.28 7.79
N LEU A 204 10.29 -2.09 7.44
CA LEU A 204 9.39 -3.19 7.06
C LEU A 204 9.82 -3.91 5.80
N MET A 205 10.42 -3.20 4.84
CA MET A 205 10.94 -3.79 3.61
C MET A 205 12.20 -4.63 3.84
N ARG A 206 12.90 -4.50 4.96
CA ARG A 206 14.14 -5.27 5.20
C ARG A 206 13.80 -6.74 5.50
N GLY A 207 14.35 -7.63 4.68
CA GLY A 207 14.39 -9.07 4.92
C GLY A 207 15.66 -9.47 5.68
N SER A 208 15.61 -10.64 6.31
CA SER A 208 16.73 -11.27 7.02
C SER A 208 17.50 -12.27 6.16
N HIS A 209 17.32 -12.21 4.84
CA HIS A 209 17.86 -13.16 3.88
C HIS A 209 18.88 -12.49 2.96
N SER A 210 19.82 -13.28 2.44
CA SER A 210 20.80 -12.85 1.44
C SER A 210 20.23 -12.94 0.03
N ARG A 211 20.81 -12.15 -0.88
CA ARG A 211 20.63 -12.36 -2.33
C ARG A 211 21.11 -13.78 -2.67
N ARG A 212 20.32 -14.50 -3.45
CA ARG A 212 20.67 -15.83 -3.96
C ARG A 212 21.20 -15.70 -5.39
N GLN A 213 22.11 -16.59 -5.76
CA GLN A 213 22.45 -16.86 -7.16
C GLN A 213 21.72 -18.15 -7.52
N GLY A 214 20.94 -18.16 -8.61
CA GLY A 214 19.98 -19.26 -8.87
C GLY A 214 20.65 -20.64 -8.91
N HIS A 215 19.89 -21.68 -8.64
CA HIS A 215 20.40 -23.04 -8.44
C HIS A 215 21.27 -23.53 -9.60
N GLY A 216 22.53 -23.83 -9.29
CA GLY A 216 23.50 -24.37 -10.23
C GLY A 216 24.68 -25.06 -9.55
N GLU A 217 24.47 -25.76 -8.43
CA GLU A 217 25.44 -26.74 -7.92
C GLU A 217 24.67 -27.96 -7.36
N THR A 218 24.59 -29.02 -8.16
CA THR A 218 24.69 -30.37 -7.60
C THR A 218 26.08 -30.47 -6.98
N GLU A 219 26.14 -30.68 -5.67
CA GLU A 219 27.35 -31.15 -4.99
C GLU A 219 27.79 -32.48 -5.64
N THR A 220 28.63 -32.40 -6.67
CA THR A 220 29.46 -33.53 -7.08
C THR A 220 30.63 -33.58 -6.12
N GLY A 221 30.44 -34.28 -5.01
CA GLY A 221 31.53 -34.76 -4.17
C GLY A 221 32.36 -35.77 -4.94
N GLU A 222 33.32 -35.29 -5.74
CA GLU A 222 34.43 -36.12 -6.21
C GLU A 222 35.54 -36.08 -5.16
N HIS A 223 35.64 -37.18 -4.41
CA HIS A 223 36.81 -37.54 -3.63
C HIS A 223 38.01 -37.75 -4.56
N GLY A 224 38.85 -36.73 -4.68
CA GLY A 224 40.22 -36.85 -5.17
C GLY A 224 41.16 -37.21 -4.02
N ASP A 225 41.47 -38.49 -3.90
CA ASP A 225 42.53 -39.04 -3.04
C ASP A 225 43.92 -38.51 -3.48
N GLY A 226 44.72 -38.13 -2.50
CA GLY A 226 46.00 -37.45 -2.69
C GLY A 226 46.77 -37.29 -1.38
N GLY A 227 46.85 -38.36 -0.60
CA GLY A 227 47.60 -38.40 0.64
C GLY A 227 49.11 -38.21 0.43
N THR A 228 49.70 -37.25 1.15
CA THR A 228 51.14 -37.28 1.47
C THR A 228 51.29 -37.28 2.99
N GLN A 229 51.79 -38.41 3.51
CA GLN A 229 52.17 -38.62 4.90
C GLN A 229 53.29 -37.67 5.33
N ARG A 230 53.26 -37.19 6.58
CA ARG A 230 54.24 -37.60 7.63
C ARG A 230 54.04 -36.89 8.98
N ARG A 231 54.04 -37.75 10.02
CA ARG A 231 54.57 -37.62 11.40
C ARG A 231 53.84 -36.66 12.36
N SER A 232 53.08 -37.12 13.35
CA SER A 232 53.33 -37.98 14.54
C SER A 232 53.94 -37.23 15.74
N GLU A 233 53.18 -37.20 16.83
CA GLU A 233 53.51 -37.13 18.29
C GLU A 233 52.36 -36.35 18.98
N GLY A 234 51.70 -36.74 20.07
CA GLY A 234 51.78 -37.85 21.03
C GLY A 234 51.01 -37.43 22.30
N PHE A 235 50.50 -38.42 23.07
CA PHE A 235 49.93 -38.33 24.44
C PHE A 235 48.56 -37.67 24.64
N ASP A 236 47.59 -38.18 25.41
CA ASP A 236 47.58 -39.18 26.50
C ASP A 236 46.19 -39.85 26.61
N LYS A 237 46.15 -41.06 27.17
CA LYS A 237 45.00 -41.95 27.37
C LYS A 237 44.50 -41.86 28.83
N SER A 238 43.21 -42.10 29.09
CA SER A 238 42.64 -43.26 29.87
C SER A 238 41.45 -42.79 30.78
N PRO A 239 40.61 -43.66 31.39
CA PRO A 239 39.35 -44.16 30.77
C PRO A 239 38.14 -44.31 31.76
N VAL A 240 37.05 -44.93 31.25
CA VAL A 240 36.07 -45.83 31.94
C VAL A 240 34.63 -45.35 32.27
N TYR A 241 33.70 -46.04 31.58
CA TYR A 241 32.24 -46.34 31.65
C TYR A 241 31.58 -46.63 33.05
N PRO A 242 30.24 -46.93 33.23
CA PRO A 242 29.27 -47.52 32.27
C PRO A 242 27.73 -47.20 32.33
N LEU A 243 27.08 -47.53 31.20
CA LEU A 243 25.79 -48.24 30.93
C LEU A 243 24.49 -47.90 31.71
N THR A 244 23.39 -47.72 30.94
CA THR A 244 22.13 -48.45 31.15
C THR A 244 21.36 -48.64 29.83
N HIS A 245 20.79 -49.84 29.69
CA HIS A 245 20.05 -50.40 28.55
C HIS A 245 18.70 -49.71 28.27
N THR A 246 18.26 -49.69 27.00
CA THR A 246 16.98 -50.31 26.57
C THR A 246 16.84 -50.35 25.03
N LEU A 247 16.14 -51.38 24.56
CA LEU A 247 16.00 -51.90 23.18
C LEU A 247 15.16 -51.00 22.24
N PRO A 248 15.24 -51.22 20.90
CA PRO A 248 14.70 -50.30 19.91
C PRO A 248 13.22 -50.56 19.63
N HIS A 249 12.44 -49.50 19.42
CA HIS A 249 11.18 -49.55 18.68
C HIS A 249 11.36 -48.70 17.42
N SER A 250 11.61 -49.37 16.31
CA SER A 250 11.60 -48.81 14.98
C SER A 250 10.15 -48.51 14.57
N HIS A 251 9.72 -47.28 14.78
CA HIS A 251 8.70 -46.64 13.97
C HIS A 251 9.36 -45.52 13.19
N THR A 252 9.96 -45.89 12.05
CA THR A 252 10.23 -44.93 10.97
C THR A 252 8.88 -44.46 10.45
N SER A 253 8.33 -43.43 11.09
CA SER A 253 7.37 -42.54 10.46
C SER A 253 8.13 -41.81 9.37
N THR A 254 8.11 -42.35 8.16
CA THR A 254 8.39 -41.61 6.93
C THR A 254 7.39 -40.46 6.86
N ALA A 255 7.75 -39.34 7.47
CA ALA A 255 7.13 -38.07 7.19
C ALA A 255 7.39 -37.80 5.70
N LEU A 256 6.36 -38.04 4.89
CA LEU A 256 6.22 -37.49 3.55
C LEU A 256 6.35 -35.97 3.71
N HIS A 257 7.58 -35.46 3.65
CA HIS A 257 7.84 -34.07 3.40
C HIS A 257 7.38 -33.84 1.98
N SER A 258 6.15 -33.38 1.82
CA SER A 258 5.73 -32.75 0.57
C SER A 258 6.65 -31.55 0.39
N HIS A 259 7.71 -31.70 -0.40
CA HIS A 259 8.50 -30.58 -0.87
C HIS A 259 7.60 -29.75 -1.78
N THR A 260 6.85 -28.82 -1.18
CA THR A 260 6.17 -27.78 -1.95
C THR A 260 7.29 -26.92 -2.54
N GLN A 261 7.55 -27.12 -3.83
CA GLN A 261 8.56 -26.36 -4.56
C GLN A 261 8.24 -24.86 -4.43
N ALA A 262 9.27 -24.05 -4.17
CA ALA A 262 9.13 -22.61 -4.03
C ALA A 262 8.54 -21.99 -5.32
N ILE A 263 7.57 -21.08 -5.16
CA ILE A 263 6.98 -20.33 -6.27
C ILE A 263 7.86 -19.13 -6.56
N HIS A 264 8.38 -19.03 -7.78
CA HIS A 264 9.18 -17.90 -8.24
C HIS A 264 8.36 -16.97 -9.11
N LEU A 265 8.08 -15.78 -8.59
CA LEU A 265 7.51 -14.66 -9.33
C LEU A 265 8.65 -13.83 -9.91
N ALA A 266 8.59 -13.47 -11.19
CA ALA A 266 9.40 -12.39 -11.73
C ALA A 266 8.58 -11.13 -11.93
N THR A 267 9.19 -9.98 -11.69
CA THR A 267 8.63 -8.67 -12.06
C THR A 267 9.61 -7.92 -12.93
N LEU A 268 9.14 -7.27 -14.00
CA LEU A 268 10.00 -6.62 -15.00
C LEU A 268 9.52 -5.20 -15.29
N ASP A 269 10.41 -4.23 -15.12
CA ASP A 269 10.26 -2.86 -15.58
C ASP A 269 11.21 -2.63 -16.76
N VAL A 270 10.72 -2.12 -17.89
CA VAL A 270 11.48 -2.07 -19.16
C VAL A 270 11.92 -0.65 -19.47
N GLY A 271 13.23 -0.40 -19.36
CA GLY A 271 13.84 0.88 -19.72
C GLY A 271 14.07 1.05 -21.23
N GLY A 272 14.45 2.26 -21.65
CA GLY A 272 14.71 2.59 -23.07
C GLY A 272 16.01 2.00 -23.66
N GLN A 273 16.00 1.67 -24.96
CA GLN A 273 17.15 1.12 -25.71
C GLN A 273 18.10 2.17 -26.28
N ASP A 274 19.40 1.86 -26.42
CA ASP A 274 20.38 2.71 -27.11
C ASP A 274 20.52 2.40 -28.62
N GLU A 275 20.00 3.31 -29.46
CA GLU A 275 20.10 3.28 -30.94
C GLU A 275 21.51 3.57 -31.49
N ALA A 276 22.43 4.10 -30.68
CA ALA A 276 23.80 4.45 -31.09
C ALA A 276 24.88 3.42 -30.67
N ALA A 277 24.55 2.42 -29.85
CA ALA A 277 25.46 1.38 -29.36
C ALA A 277 25.88 0.32 -30.41
N THR A 278 26.35 0.73 -31.59
CA THR A 278 26.94 -0.15 -32.61
C THR A 278 28.45 -0.31 -32.50
N ASP A 279 29.12 0.48 -31.66
CA ASP A 279 30.59 0.48 -31.53
C ASP A 279 31.09 -0.17 -30.24
N THR A 280 32.03 -1.10 -30.35
CA THR A 280 32.53 -1.97 -29.26
C THR A 280 33.23 -1.20 -28.12
N HIS A 281 33.61 0.06 -28.37
CA HIS A 281 34.29 0.96 -27.43
C HIS A 281 33.51 2.25 -27.11
N ALA A 282 32.28 2.41 -27.59
CA ALA A 282 31.49 3.60 -27.32
C ALA A 282 31.01 3.60 -25.85
N ARG A 283 31.42 4.63 -25.09
CA ARG A 283 30.77 4.98 -23.81
C ARG A 283 29.29 5.26 -24.10
N LEU A 284 28.40 4.75 -23.23
CA LEU A 284 26.96 5.05 -23.26
C LEU A 284 26.74 6.56 -23.50
N ALA A 285 25.98 6.91 -24.53
CA ALA A 285 25.85 8.31 -24.97
C ALA A 285 25.00 9.16 -24.00
N ASN A 286 24.23 8.55 -23.11
CA ASN A 286 23.42 9.26 -22.11
C ASN A 286 23.35 8.48 -20.78
N PRO A 287 24.13 8.88 -19.75
CA PRO A 287 24.15 8.24 -18.43
C PRO A 287 22.85 8.39 -17.60
N GLY A 288 21.93 9.26 -18.02
CA GLY A 288 20.64 9.50 -17.35
C GLY A 288 19.46 8.74 -17.95
N ARG A 289 19.71 7.58 -18.58
CA ARG A 289 18.68 6.70 -19.13
C ARG A 289 18.17 5.71 -18.08
N ASP A 290 16.88 5.44 -18.17
CA ASP A 290 16.17 4.45 -17.36
C ASP A 290 16.73 3.03 -17.55
N TYR A 291 16.65 2.23 -16.50
CA TYR A 291 17.17 0.88 -16.46
C TYR A 291 16.08 -0.13 -16.81
N THR A 292 16.42 -1.18 -17.53
CA THR A 292 15.60 -2.40 -17.52
C THR A 292 15.94 -3.18 -16.25
N VAL A 293 14.94 -3.40 -15.39
CA VAL A 293 15.11 -4.09 -14.11
C VAL A 293 14.10 -5.22 -13.98
N ALA A 294 14.60 -6.42 -13.69
CA ALA A 294 13.75 -7.54 -13.29
C ALA A 294 14.11 -8.05 -11.89
N HIS A 295 13.12 -8.27 -11.02
CA HIS A 295 13.33 -8.98 -9.75
C HIS A 295 12.82 -10.41 -9.85
N VAL A 296 13.49 -11.35 -9.19
CA VAL A 296 12.90 -12.64 -8.82
C VAL A 296 12.50 -12.57 -7.36
N LEU A 297 11.25 -12.94 -7.09
CA LEU A 297 10.66 -13.03 -5.77
C LEU A 297 10.24 -14.46 -5.46
N GLU A 298 10.68 -14.97 -4.32
CA GLU A 298 10.11 -16.18 -3.72
C GLU A 298 8.79 -15.81 -3.03
N VAL A 299 7.72 -16.51 -3.39
CA VAL A 299 6.38 -16.29 -2.83
C VAL A 299 6.10 -17.34 -1.76
N GLU A 300 6.13 -16.93 -0.50
CA GLU A 300 5.77 -17.81 0.61
C GLU A 300 4.25 -17.96 0.70
N PRO A 301 3.73 -19.18 0.89
CA PRO A 301 2.30 -19.41 1.03
C PRO A 301 1.75 -18.69 2.28
N VAL A 302 0.47 -18.34 2.22
CA VAL A 302 -0.27 -17.69 3.31
C VAL A 302 -0.27 -18.61 4.53
N LYS A 303 0.22 -18.13 5.68
CA LYS A 303 0.07 -18.84 6.96
C LYS A 303 -1.28 -18.52 7.59
N GLU A 304 -1.74 -19.39 8.47
CA GLU A 304 -2.99 -19.16 9.21
C GLU A 304 -2.91 -17.83 9.99
N GLY A 305 -3.93 -16.97 9.81
CA GLY A 305 -4.00 -15.66 10.44
C GLY A 305 -3.20 -14.55 9.72
N GLU A 306 -2.47 -14.84 8.65
CA GLU A 306 -1.79 -13.80 7.86
C GLU A 306 -2.70 -13.24 6.74
N PRO A 307 -2.59 -11.93 6.42
CA PRO A 307 -3.49 -11.27 5.48
C PRO A 307 -3.21 -11.63 4.01
N GLY A 308 -2.12 -12.33 3.72
CA GLY A 308 -1.73 -12.72 2.37
C GLY A 308 -0.30 -13.29 2.32
N PRO A 309 0.18 -13.67 1.12
CA PRO A 309 1.50 -14.28 0.95
C PRO A 309 2.62 -13.25 1.19
N ILE A 310 3.80 -13.75 1.54
CA ILE A 310 5.02 -12.94 1.69
C ILE A 310 5.84 -13.03 0.40
N TYR A 311 6.29 -11.89 -0.09
CA TYR A 311 7.12 -11.72 -1.28
C TYR A 311 8.54 -11.39 -0.88
N ARG A 312 9.47 -12.32 -1.07
CA ARG A 312 10.90 -12.10 -0.81
C ARG A 312 11.65 -11.90 -2.11
N ALA A 313 12.11 -10.69 -2.38
CA ALA A 313 13.05 -10.46 -3.47
C ALA A 313 14.34 -11.23 -3.16
N ILE A 314 14.75 -12.14 -4.05
CA ILE A 314 15.92 -13.01 -3.87
C ILE A 314 17.02 -12.74 -4.89
N ASP A 315 16.70 -12.16 -6.03
CA ASP A 315 17.67 -11.78 -7.06
C ASP A 315 17.15 -10.59 -7.88
N VAL A 316 18.06 -9.90 -8.58
CA VAL A 316 17.72 -8.82 -9.52
C VAL A 316 18.61 -8.86 -10.75
N PHE A 317 18.00 -8.73 -11.91
CA PHE A 317 18.63 -8.47 -13.19
C PHE A 317 18.54 -6.98 -13.48
N VAL A 318 19.65 -6.37 -13.89
CA VAL A 318 19.73 -4.94 -14.20
C VAL A 318 20.50 -4.76 -15.50
N ASP A 319 19.92 -3.98 -16.41
CA ASP A 319 20.55 -3.59 -17.67
C ASP A 319 20.29 -2.11 -17.96
N GLN A 320 21.30 -1.44 -18.53
CA GLN A 320 21.18 -0.02 -18.92
C GLN A 320 21.40 0.12 -20.43
N GLY A 321 20.34 0.44 -21.16
CA GLY A 321 20.41 0.78 -22.58
C GLY A 321 20.68 -0.38 -23.55
N GLY A 322 20.64 -1.64 -23.11
CA GLY A 322 20.81 -2.79 -24.00
C GLY A 322 19.73 -2.86 -25.07
N ARG A 323 20.11 -3.21 -26.30
CA ARG A 323 19.15 -3.43 -27.39
C ARG A 323 18.34 -4.70 -27.13
N HIS A 324 17.01 -4.62 -27.28
CA HIS A 324 16.13 -5.76 -26.92
C HIS A 324 16.46 -6.99 -27.76
N PHE A 325 16.55 -6.84 -29.08
CA PHE A 325 16.66 -7.97 -30.01
C PHE A 325 17.96 -8.02 -30.81
N GLN A 326 18.69 -6.92 -30.87
CA GLN A 326 19.92 -6.86 -31.66
C GLN A 326 21.09 -7.50 -30.91
N LYS A 327 21.78 -8.41 -31.59
CA LYS A 327 23.07 -8.96 -31.16
C LYS A 327 24.18 -8.02 -31.58
N ALA A 328 25.21 -7.90 -30.74
CA ALA A 328 26.48 -7.29 -31.13
C ALA A 328 27.58 -8.37 -31.09
N PRO A 329 28.71 -8.20 -31.80
CA PRO A 329 29.81 -9.16 -31.73
C PRO A 329 30.20 -9.43 -30.27
N GLY A 330 30.10 -10.69 -29.84
CA GLY A 330 30.38 -11.11 -28.46
C GLY A 330 29.34 -10.73 -27.40
N ARG A 331 28.19 -10.14 -27.76
CA ARG A 331 27.10 -9.79 -26.82
C ARG A 331 25.76 -10.34 -27.28
N VAL A 332 25.19 -11.19 -26.42
CA VAL A 332 23.83 -11.71 -26.50
C VAL A 332 22.82 -10.57 -26.31
N SER A 333 21.69 -10.60 -27.01
CA SER A 333 20.68 -9.53 -26.91
C SER A 333 20.09 -9.45 -25.50
N LEU A 334 19.51 -8.30 -25.13
CA LEU A 334 18.86 -8.15 -23.82
C LEU A 334 17.74 -9.20 -23.63
N ALA A 335 16.92 -9.44 -24.66
CA ALA A 335 15.83 -10.43 -24.61
C ALA A 335 16.35 -11.84 -24.33
N GLU A 336 17.43 -12.27 -24.99
CA GLU A 336 18.02 -13.59 -24.79
C GLU A 336 18.67 -13.73 -23.41
N ARG A 337 19.37 -12.70 -22.90
CA ARG A 337 19.94 -12.71 -21.55
C ARG A 337 18.85 -12.77 -20.47
N LEU A 338 17.82 -11.94 -20.61
CA LEU A 338 16.70 -11.91 -19.66
C LEU A 338 15.96 -13.24 -19.66
N TRP A 339 15.68 -13.82 -20.84
CA TRP A 339 15.06 -15.14 -20.93
C TRP A 339 15.92 -16.25 -20.31
N GLY A 340 17.23 -16.25 -20.54
CA GLY A 340 18.15 -17.18 -19.89
C GLY A 340 18.09 -17.07 -18.37
N TRP A 341 18.09 -15.85 -17.84
CA TRP A 341 18.00 -15.59 -16.40
C TRP A 341 16.64 -16.00 -15.81
N LEU A 342 15.52 -15.74 -16.50
CA LEU A 342 14.18 -16.16 -16.08
C LEU A 342 14.04 -17.71 -16.08
N ASN A 343 14.62 -18.39 -17.06
CA ASN A 343 14.65 -19.86 -17.10
C ASN A 343 15.52 -20.46 -16.00
N HIS A 344 16.67 -19.84 -15.72
CA HIS A 344 17.57 -20.26 -14.64
C HIS A 344 16.86 -20.32 -13.30
N TRP A 345 16.01 -19.32 -13.03
CA TRP A 345 15.18 -19.27 -11.83
C TRP A 345 13.91 -20.13 -11.89
N GLN A 346 13.60 -20.76 -13.02
CA GLN A 346 12.36 -21.50 -13.26
C GLN A 346 11.11 -20.71 -12.88
N VAL A 347 11.06 -19.45 -13.32
CA VAL A 347 9.97 -18.50 -13.00
C VAL A 347 8.60 -19.11 -13.34
N ASP A 348 7.70 -19.13 -12.35
CA ASP A 348 6.33 -19.61 -12.47
C ASP A 348 5.42 -18.59 -13.13
N HIS A 349 5.64 -17.30 -12.85
CA HIS A 349 4.85 -16.20 -13.41
C HIS A 349 5.69 -14.93 -13.55
N LEU A 350 5.46 -14.17 -14.62
CA LEU A 350 6.10 -12.88 -14.90
C LEU A 350 5.03 -11.78 -14.94
N ILE A 351 5.20 -10.73 -14.14
CA ILE A 351 4.50 -9.45 -14.34
C ILE A 351 5.47 -8.50 -15.03
N ALA A 352 5.11 -7.95 -16.17
CA ALA A 352 6.03 -7.12 -16.95
C ALA A 352 5.39 -5.83 -17.43
N ASP A 353 6.16 -4.73 -17.40
CA ASP A 353 5.84 -3.50 -18.09
C ASP A 353 5.76 -3.74 -19.61
N GLU A 354 4.54 -3.65 -20.14
CA GLU A 354 4.29 -3.75 -21.59
C GLU A 354 4.04 -2.38 -22.23
N SER A 355 4.26 -1.29 -21.50
CA SER A 355 4.08 0.06 -22.01
C SER A 355 5.18 0.46 -23.00
N GLY A 356 4.81 1.24 -24.02
CA GLY A 356 5.75 1.83 -24.98
C GLY A 356 6.78 0.84 -25.55
N VAL A 357 8.05 1.04 -25.19
CA VAL A 357 9.20 0.23 -25.67
C VAL A 357 9.19 -1.21 -25.14
N GLY A 358 8.47 -1.48 -24.04
CA GLY A 358 8.35 -2.80 -23.42
C GLY A 358 7.46 -3.77 -24.19
N ALA A 359 6.45 -3.27 -24.91
CA ALA A 359 5.42 -4.08 -25.57
C ALA A 359 5.99 -5.25 -26.39
N GLY A 360 6.97 -4.98 -27.26
CA GLY A 360 7.58 -6.00 -28.11
C GLY A 360 8.41 -7.03 -27.32
N LEU A 361 9.10 -6.60 -26.26
CA LEU A 361 9.89 -7.50 -25.40
C LEU A 361 8.96 -8.43 -24.59
N VAL A 362 7.86 -7.89 -24.07
CA VAL A 362 6.89 -8.65 -23.29
C VAL A 362 6.17 -9.69 -24.15
N ASP A 363 5.69 -9.34 -25.35
CA ASP A 363 5.07 -10.33 -26.25
C ASP A 363 6.07 -11.44 -26.64
N TRP A 364 7.33 -11.09 -26.90
CA TRP A 364 8.37 -12.06 -27.19
C TRP A 364 8.63 -13.01 -26.00
N LEU A 365 8.72 -12.49 -24.77
CA LEU A 365 8.86 -13.29 -23.55
C LEU A 365 7.64 -14.19 -23.32
N ALA A 366 6.42 -13.69 -23.55
CA ALA A 366 5.20 -14.46 -23.45
C ALA A 366 5.16 -15.61 -24.45
N ALA A 367 5.64 -15.40 -25.68
CA ALA A 367 5.79 -16.46 -26.67
C ALA A 367 6.82 -17.54 -26.27
N LYS A 368 7.83 -17.20 -25.45
CA LYS A 368 8.88 -18.11 -25.00
C LYS A 368 8.57 -18.85 -23.71
N LEU A 369 7.94 -18.18 -22.74
CA LEU A 369 7.64 -18.72 -21.41
C LEU A 369 6.28 -19.41 -21.34
N GLY A 370 5.36 -19.08 -22.26
CA GLY A 370 3.94 -19.43 -22.20
C GLY A 370 3.11 -18.18 -21.87
N ARG A 371 2.09 -17.88 -22.67
CA ARG A 371 1.28 -16.65 -22.54
C ARG A 371 0.53 -16.61 -21.22
N GLU A 372 0.15 -17.76 -20.69
CA GLU A 372 -0.52 -17.91 -19.39
C GLU A 372 0.38 -17.56 -18.19
N LYS A 373 1.71 -17.61 -18.37
CA LYS A 373 2.69 -17.27 -17.33
C LYS A 373 3.11 -15.81 -17.35
N VAL A 374 2.65 -15.02 -18.31
CA VAL A 374 3.04 -13.61 -18.45
C VAL A 374 1.81 -12.73 -18.35
N THR A 375 1.85 -11.75 -17.45
CA THR A 375 0.85 -10.70 -17.36
C THR A 375 1.50 -9.35 -17.63
N GLY A 376 1.07 -8.72 -18.72
CA GLY A 376 1.46 -7.36 -19.04
C GLY A 376 0.81 -6.35 -18.09
N PHE A 377 1.56 -5.30 -17.80
CA PHE A 377 1.12 -4.14 -17.04
C PHE A 377 1.35 -2.89 -17.87
N THR A 378 0.27 -2.20 -18.24
CA THR A 378 0.36 -0.93 -18.97
C THR A 378 0.36 0.25 -18.01
N PHE A 379 1.47 1.00 -17.95
CA PHE A 379 1.55 2.23 -17.17
C PHE A 379 0.66 3.33 -17.75
N THR A 380 -0.26 3.81 -16.90
CA THR A 380 -1.01 5.06 -17.05
C THR A 380 -0.93 5.80 -15.71
N ALA A 381 -1.27 7.10 -15.66
CA ALA A 381 -1.26 7.84 -14.40
C ALA A 381 -2.12 7.15 -13.32
N GLY A 382 -3.32 6.67 -13.67
CA GLY A 382 -4.21 5.96 -12.74
C GLY A 382 -3.70 4.57 -12.35
N ASN A 383 -3.13 3.81 -13.29
CA ASN A 383 -2.55 2.50 -12.97
C ASN A 383 -1.30 2.64 -12.10
N LYS A 384 -0.44 3.64 -12.32
CA LYS A 384 0.72 3.92 -11.47
C LYS A 384 0.29 4.33 -10.06
N ALA A 385 -0.76 5.16 -9.92
CA ALA A 385 -1.34 5.51 -8.62
C ALA A 385 -1.81 4.26 -7.86
N THR A 386 -2.58 3.39 -8.53
CA THR A 386 -3.07 2.13 -7.98
C THR A 386 -1.92 1.21 -7.58
N LEU A 387 -0.89 1.09 -8.41
CA LEU A 387 0.31 0.30 -8.14
C LEU A 387 1.01 0.76 -6.86
N GLY A 388 1.19 2.07 -6.68
CA GLY A 388 1.81 2.63 -5.47
C GLY A 388 0.99 2.36 -4.22
N ASN A 389 -0.33 2.52 -4.31
CA ASN A 389 -1.27 2.20 -3.23
C ASN A 389 -1.22 0.71 -2.83
N ASP A 390 -1.28 -0.18 -3.81
CA ASP A 390 -1.28 -1.62 -3.56
C ASP A 390 0.08 -2.11 -3.05
N PHE A 391 1.18 -1.55 -3.56
CA PHE A 391 2.51 -1.84 -3.06
C PHE A 391 2.73 -1.35 -1.63
N LEU A 392 2.22 -0.15 -1.28
CA LEU A 392 2.22 0.30 0.12
C LEU A 392 1.49 -0.68 1.03
N SER A 393 0.40 -1.29 0.57
CA SER A 393 -0.33 -2.31 1.35
C SER A 393 0.54 -3.54 1.61
N LEU A 394 1.32 -4.02 0.62
CA LEU A 394 2.29 -5.11 0.83
C LEU A 394 3.35 -4.74 1.88
N VAL A 395 3.86 -3.51 1.82
CA VAL A 395 4.90 -3.03 2.73
C VAL A 395 4.36 -2.86 4.15
N GLU A 396 3.23 -2.19 4.30
CA GLU A 396 2.60 -1.85 5.58
C GLU A 396 2.11 -3.08 6.35
N THR A 397 1.71 -4.13 5.64
CA THR A 397 1.37 -5.45 6.21
C THR A 397 2.60 -6.34 6.40
N GLY A 398 3.81 -5.84 6.11
CA GLY A 398 5.06 -6.56 6.30
C GLY A 398 5.28 -7.72 5.34
N ARG A 399 4.55 -7.76 4.22
CA ARG A 399 4.55 -8.86 3.25
C ARG A 399 5.58 -8.70 2.14
N PHE A 400 6.10 -7.51 1.89
CA PHE A 400 7.22 -7.34 0.95
C PHE A 400 8.56 -7.28 1.69
N LYS A 401 9.53 -8.11 1.27
CA LYS A 401 10.88 -8.20 1.86
C LYS A 401 11.95 -8.15 0.78
N TYR A 402 12.88 -7.21 0.91
CA TYR A 402 14.09 -7.09 0.11
C TYR A 402 15.29 -7.61 0.90
N TRP A 403 16.24 -8.27 0.23
CA TRP A 403 17.40 -8.83 0.92
C TRP A 403 18.24 -7.73 1.59
N CYS A 404 18.79 -8.05 2.76
CA CYS A 404 19.72 -7.20 3.48
C CYS A 404 20.78 -8.12 4.11
N ARG A 405 22.06 -7.87 3.81
CA ARG A 405 23.16 -8.66 4.39
C ARG A 405 23.40 -8.16 5.82
N GLU A 406 23.24 -9.02 6.81
CA GLU A 406 23.80 -8.80 8.14
C GLU A 406 25.28 -9.21 8.10
N GLU A 407 26.19 -8.26 7.89
CA GLU A 407 27.58 -8.48 8.24
C GLU A 407 28.10 -7.29 9.05
N LEU A 408 28.48 -7.61 10.30
CA LEU A 408 29.36 -6.89 11.24
C LEU A 408 29.34 -5.35 11.12
N ASP A 409 28.60 -4.74 12.04
CA ASP A 409 28.48 -3.29 12.30
C ASP A 409 27.43 -2.46 11.52
N GLY A 410 26.33 -3.08 11.04
CA GLY A 410 25.05 -2.37 10.87
C GLY A 410 24.19 -2.75 9.66
N PRO A 411 22.94 -2.24 9.56
CA PRO A 411 21.94 -2.65 8.56
C PRO A 411 22.08 -1.91 7.21
N HIS A 412 23.28 -1.92 6.63
CA HIS A 412 23.55 -1.28 5.33
C HIS A 412 24.19 -2.27 4.36
N SER A 413 23.47 -2.60 3.28
CA SER A 413 24.06 -3.27 2.12
C SER A 413 25.28 -2.49 1.64
N PRO A 414 26.37 -3.16 1.17
CA PRO A 414 27.57 -2.48 0.71
C PRO A 414 27.23 -1.39 -0.31
N PRO A 415 27.82 -0.17 -0.22
CA PRO A 415 27.59 0.89 -1.18
C PRO A 415 27.72 0.39 -2.62
N LEU A 416 26.86 0.90 -3.51
CA LEU A 416 26.79 0.54 -4.93
C LEU A 416 26.34 -0.90 -5.25
N SER A 417 26.10 -1.76 -4.24
CA SER A 417 25.41 -3.04 -4.48
C SER A 417 23.97 -2.83 -4.94
N ASP A 418 23.39 -3.82 -5.60
CA ASP A 418 22.00 -3.73 -6.06
C ASP A 418 21.00 -3.47 -4.93
N GLY A 419 21.21 -4.09 -3.77
CA GLY A 419 20.38 -3.85 -2.60
C GLY A 419 20.56 -2.45 -2.02
N TRP A 420 21.78 -1.90 -2.08
CA TRP A 420 22.01 -0.51 -1.71
C TRP A 420 21.25 0.45 -2.65
N TRP A 421 21.36 0.23 -3.97
CA TRP A 421 20.63 1.03 -4.96
C TRP A 421 19.13 0.98 -4.76
N PHE A 422 18.54 -0.21 -4.55
CA PHE A 422 17.11 -0.32 -4.24
C PHE A 422 16.70 0.59 -3.07
N PHE A 423 17.40 0.51 -1.94
CA PHE A 423 17.06 1.34 -0.78
C PHE A 423 17.33 2.84 -1.00
N GLN A 424 18.29 3.22 -1.85
CA GLN A 424 18.44 4.62 -2.26
C GLN A 424 17.24 5.12 -3.06
N GLN A 425 16.72 4.31 -4.00
CA GLN A 425 15.51 4.66 -4.76
C GLN A 425 14.30 4.79 -3.83
N VAL A 426 14.10 3.83 -2.91
CA VAL A 426 13.05 3.88 -1.89
C VAL A 426 13.20 5.14 -1.02
N GLN A 427 14.43 5.48 -0.64
CA GLN A 427 14.71 6.64 0.20
C GLN A 427 14.52 7.97 -0.55
N ALA A 428 14.77 8.01 -1.86
CA ALA A 428 14.58 9.19 -2.70
C ALA A 428 13.13 9.37 -3.19
N CYS A 429 12.31 8.32 -3.11
CA CYS A 429 10.95 8.34 -3.60
C CYS A 429 10.03 9.27 -2.77
N THR A 430 9.40 10.21 -3.46
CA THR A 430 8.42 11.14 -2.92
C THR A 430 7.05 10.87 -3.53
N TYR A 431 6.02 11.50 -2.96
CA TYR A 431 4.70 11.54 -3.57
C TYR A 431 4.10 12.93 -3.54
N SER A 432 3.09 13.14 -4.38
CA SER A 432 2.21 14.29 -4.33
C SER A 432 0.76 13.89 -4.57
N LEU A 433 -0.15 14.69 -4.02
CA LEU A 433 -1.58 14.63 -4.33
C LEU A 433 -2.03 15.99 -4.89
N PRO A 434 -2.83 16.00 -5.97
CA PRO A 434 -3.49 17.23 -6.40
C PRO A 434 -4.49 17.69 -5.33
N GLU A 435 -4.84 18.97 -5.35
CA GLU A 435 -5.85 19.54 -4.45
C GLU A 435 -7.18 18.79 -4.59
N GLY A 436 -7.75 18.31 -3.47
CA GLY A 436 -8.95 17.48 -3.45
C GLY A 436 -8.78 16.06 -4.02
N GLY A 437 -7.56 15.66 -4.38
CA GLY A 437 -7.24 14.33 -4.90
C GLY A 437 -7.41 13.23 -3.87
N ARG A 438 -7.77 12.03 -4.32
CA ARG A 438 -7.90 10.82 -3.50
C ARG A 438 -6.63 9.98 -3.61
N PHE A 439 -6.09 9.56 -2.48
CA PHE A 439 -4.84 8.78 -2.42
C PHE A 439 -4.85 7.53 -3.33
N GLU A 440 -5.97 6.81 -3.38
CA GLU A 440 -6.09 5.57 -4.18
C GLU A 440 -5.97 5.80 -5.70
N ARG A 441 -6.36 6.98 -6.20
CA ARG A 441 -6.53 7.24 -7.64
C ARG A 441 -5.61 8.32 -8.20
N ASP A 442 -5.29 9.30 -7.36
CA ASP A 442 -4.61 10.53 -7.77
C ASP A 442 -3.17 10.62 -7.24
N LEU A 443 -2.68 9.55 -6.59
CA LEU A 443 -1.30 9.44 -6.12
C LEU A 443 -0.31 9.55 -7.27
N ARG A 444 0.55 10.57 -7.20
CA ARG A 444 1.72 10.70 -8.07
C ARG A 444 2.95 10.39 -7.24
N TRP A 445 3.73 9.40 -7.64
CA TRP A 445 4.90 8.96 -6.88
C TRP A 445 6.02 8.49 -7.80
N GLY A 446 7.24 8.57 -7.28
CA GLY A 446 8.46 8.21 -7.99
C GLY A 446 9.66 8.92 -7.38
N VAL A 447 10.82 8.73 -7.98
CA VAL A 447 12.00 9.54 -7.68
C VAL A 447 11.93 10.81 -8.54
N PRO A 448 12.03 12.02 -7.98
CA PRO A 448 11.99 13.25 -8.78
C PRO A 448 13.08 13.30 -9.86
N ASP A 449 12.75 13.82 -11.04
CA ASP A 449 13.69 13.95 -12.14
C ASP A 449 14.94 14.74 -11.74
N GLY A 450 16.11 14.25 -12.17
CA GLY A 450 17.40 14.88 -11.87
C GLY A 450 17.88 14.70 -10.43
N THR A 451 17.20 13.89 -9.61
CA THR A 451 17.69 13.53 -8.27
C THR A 451 19.06 12.87 -8.40
N LYS A 452 20.02 13.34 -7.58
CA LYS A 452 21.37 12.77 -7.47
C LYS A 452 21.69 12.49 -6.02
N ILE A 453 22.38 11.39 -5.78
CA ILE A 453 22.84 10.98 -4.46
C ILE A 453 24.37 10.94 -4.42
N ASP A 454 24.94 11.19 -3.24
CA ASP A 454 26.36 11.06 -3.02
C ASP A 454 26.74 9.57 -2.92
N THR A 455 27.76 9.16 -3.67
CA THR A 455 28.29 7.79 -3.67
C THR A 455 29.80 7.81 -3.46
N PRO A 456 30.44 6.67 -3.12
CA PRO A 456 31.91 6.58 -3.09
C PRO A 456 32.59 6.94 -4.42
N GLN A 457 31.86 6.92 -5.54
CA GLN A 457 32.33 7.27 -6.87
C GLN A 457 31.92 8.69 -7.30
N GLY A 458 31.41 9.51 -6.38
CA GLY A 458 30.88 10.85 -6.64
C GLY A 458 29.36 10.88 -6.79
N ARG A 459 28.82 12.05 -7.16
CA ARG A 459 27.36 12.22 -7.32
C ARG A 459 26.84 11.49 -8.54
N GLN A 460 25.90 10.56 -8.32
CA GLN A 460 25.28 9.77 -9.39
C GLN A 460 23.77 10.01 -9.45
N PRO A 461 23.16 9.98 -10.65
CA PRO A 461 21.72 10.04 -10.80
C PRO A 461 21.06 8.82 -10.15
N VAL A 462 19.87 9.02 -9.59
CA VAL A 462 19.03 7.94 -9.07
C VAL A 462 17.67 8.00 -9.77
N HIS A 463 17.25 6.86 -10.29
CA HIS A 463 15.97 6.62 -10.95
C HIS A 463 15.06 5.77 -10.05
N ASP A 464 13.82 5.46 -10.45
CA ASP A 464 12.90 4.63 -9.68
C ASP A 464 12.74 3.19 -10.21
N ASP A 465 13.53 2.74 -11.20
CA ASP A 465 13.27 1.49 -11.94
C ASP A 465 13.27 0.22 -11.05
N ARG A 466 14.18 0.13 -10.07
CA ARG A 466 14.20 -1.02 -9.15
C ARG A 466 12.99 -0.99 -8.22
N LEU A 467 12.60 0.20 -7.78
CA LEU A 467 11.43 0.40 -6.95
C LEU A 467 10.13 0.10 -7.73
N ILE A 468 10.03 0.54 -8.98
CA ILE A 468 8.89 0.29 -9.86
C ILE A 468 8.79 -1.21 -10.18
N SER A 469 9.90 -1.84 -10.58
CA SER A 469 9.98 -3.28 -10.79
C SER A 469 9.55 -4.07 -9.55
N ALA A 470 9.99 -3.70 -8.35
CA ALA A 470 9.55 -4.32 -7.11
C ALA A 470 8.05 -4.12 -6.84
N ALA A 471 7.50 -2.93 -7.14
CA ALA A 471 6.11 -2.60 -6.91
C ALA A 471 5.13 -3.46 -7.73
N LEU A 472 5.55 -3.91 -8.92
CA LEU A 472 4.78 -4.83 -9.77
C LEU A 472 4.40 -6.15 -9.08
N ALA A 473 5.06 -6.53 -7.98
CA ALA A 473 4.65 -7.69 -7.17
C ALA A 473 3.22 -7.54 -6.63
N SER A 474 2.75 -6.31 -6.40
CA SER A 474 1.37 -6.03 -5.98
C SER A 474 0.32 -6.37 -7.04
N VAL A 475 0.68 -6.38 -8.32
CA VAL A 475 -0.20 -6.84 -9.40
C VAL A 475 -0.45 -8.34 -9.26
N TYR A 476 0.59 -9.12 -8.96
CA TYR A 476 0.45 -10.56 -8.72
C TYR A 476 -0.36 -10.85 -7.44
N ASP A 477 -0.16 -10.10 -6.36
CA ASP A 477 -0.99 -10.17 -5.14
C ASP A 477 -2.48 -9.98 -5.45
N LYS A 478 -2.79 -8.98 -6.26
CA LYS A 478 -4.16 -8.74 -6.72
C LYS A 478 -4.72 -9.91 -7.53
N LEU A 479 -3.95 -10.48 -8.45
CA LEU A 479 -4.37 -11.64 -9.24
C LEU A 479 -4.67 -12.87 -8.36
N ILE A 480 -3.89 -13.10 -7.31
CA ILE A 480 -4.14 -14.17 -6.34
C ILE A 480 -5.45 -13.93 -5.59
N ARG A 481 -5.65 -12.72 -5.06
CA ARG A 481 -6.88 -12.34 -4.34
C ARG A 481 -8.13 -12.48 -5.21
N GLU A 482 -8.01 -12.14 -6.49
CA GLU A 482 -9.07 -12.28 -7.49
C GLU A 482 -9.21 -13.72 -8.03
N ARG A 483 -8.41 -14.68 -7.52
CA ARG A 483 -8.37 -16.09 -7.95
C ARG A 483 -8.09 -16.28 -9.44
N LYS A 484 -7.38 -15.33 -10.05
CA LYS A 484 -6.96 -15.39 -11.46
C LYS A 484 -5.67 -16.19 -11.65
N VAL A 485 -4.86 -16.29 -10.60
CA VAL A 485 -3.69 -17.16 -10.52
C VAL A 485 -3.80 -18.01 -9.24
N ARG A 486 -3.31 -19.25 -9.28
CA ARG A 486 -3.32 -20.16 -8.13
C ARG A 486 -1.94 -20.21 -7.49
N LEU A 487 -1.90 -20.19 -6.16
CA LEU A 487 -0.69 -20.51 -5.39
C LEU A 487 -0.58 -22.03 -5.25
N GLY A 488 0.52 -22.60 -5.76
CA GLY A 488 0.91 -24.00 -5.58
C GLY A 488 1.13 -24.76 -6.88
N ARG A 489 2.17 -25.60 -6.91
CA ARG A 489 2.32 -26.65 -7.92
C ARG A 489 1.55 -27.89 -7.45
N ALA A 490 0.53 -28.29 -8.20
CA ALA A 490 -0.10 -29.59 -7.97
C ALA A 490 0.82 -30.67 -8.51
N THR A 491 1.18 -31.65 -7.69
CA THR A 491 1.80 -32.88 -8.17
C THR A 491 0.70 -33.73 -8.79
N SER A 492 0.75 -33.94 -10.12
CA SER A 492 -0.09 -34.94 -10.75
C SER A 492 0.34 -36.32 -10.25
N ALA A 493 -0.53 -36.98 -9.48
CA ALA A 493 -0.35 -38.38 -9.10
C ALA A 493 -1.27 -39.24 -9.98
N ILE A 494 -0.69 -40.25 -10.64
CA ILE A 494 -1.48 -41.33 -11.23
C ILE A 494 -1.99 -42.15 -10.05
N ILE A 495 -3.31 -42.13 -9.80
CA ILE A 495 -3.92 -43.06 -8.86
C ILE A 495 -3.95 -44.42 -9.58
N PRO A 496 -3.16 -45.43 -9.14
CA PRO A 496 -3.23 -46.74 -9.75
C PRO A 496 -4.68 -47.24 -9.63
N PRO A 497 -5.27 -47.80 -10.71
CA PRO A 497 -6.62 -48.34 -10.63
C PRO A 497 -6.66 -49.38 -9.52
N ARG A 498 -7.68 -49.28 -8.68
CA ARG A 498 -7.93 -50.28 -7.63
C ARG A 498 -8.13 -51.62 -8.33
N ASP A 499 -7.36 -52.64 -7.94
CA ASP A 499 -7.48 -53.98 -8.53
C ASP A 499 -8.92 -54.48 -8.24
N PRO A 500 -9.74 -54.69 -9.28
CA PRO A 500 -11.13 -55.09 -9.10
C PRO A 500 -11.29 -56.50 -8.49
N LEU A 501 -10.20 -57.26 -8.37
CA LEU A 501 -10.18 -58.61 -7.79
C LEU A 501 -9.64 -58.63 -6.35
N GLN A 502 -9.21 -57.49 -5.81
CA GLN A 502 -8.59 -57.44 -4.48
C GLN A 502 -9.55 -57.83 -3.34
N ASP A 503 -10.86 -57.69 -3.58
CA ASP A 503 -11.93 -58.06 -2.63
C ASP A 503 -12.72 -59.32 -3.05
N THR A 504 -12.29 -60.03 -4.11
CA THR A 504 -12.92 -61.30 -4.50
C THR A 504 -12.18 -62.48 -3.90
N HIS A 505 -12.77 -63.10 -2.88
CA HIS A 505 -12.36 -64.41 -2.40
C HIS A 505 -12.95 -65.50 -3.33
N PHE A 506 -12.07 -66.30 -3.95
CA PHE A 506 -12.45 -67.52 -4.67
C PHE A 506 -12.59 -68.72 -3.74
#